data_AF-A0A9W4V087-F1
#
_entry.id   AF-A0A9W4V087-F1
#
_cell.length_a   1.000
_cell.length_b   1.000
_cell.length_c   1.000
_cell.angle_alpha   90.00
_cell.angle_beta   90.00
_cell.angle_gamma   90.00
#
_symmetry.space_group_name_H-M   'P 1'
#
loop_
_entity.id
_entity.type
_entity.pdbx_description
1 polymer ?
#
loop_
_entity_poly.entity_id
_entity_poly.type
_entity_poly.pdbx_seq_one_letter_code
_entity_poly.pdbx_strand_id
1 'polypeptide(L)'
;MDAAALLDRMGLSGHPSGIAGCRASGAARPACDLDVVVFDGGDGFEEVPDGPAVIRHASLSEALPARLLGYDGMEVIHDEAWELRMLLSRIRARRPLLLVDHARRCLVEALVCCQQAASPDLGSCWIKAASCLLAGAVCARGSLAPGPSHTLEALRSTGDPLAGLVARTLGAARATPTLLRRMSRSAEELARIAGMPHASICARSDALAAGSMGSDCYVYLCRVSSDALLSISRDPGRLRDSSKLLGTALDAEPGAADAAEVADACNGMLAGSAGPQAI
;
A
#
# COMPACT_ATOMS: atom_id res chain seq x y z
N MET A 1 -12.13 -15.79 11.42
CA MET A 1 -13.02 -15.96 10.25
C MET A 1 -12.37 -17.01 9.38
N ASP A 2 -13.11 -18.07 9.03
CA ASP A 2 -12.64 -19.10 8.10
C ASP A 2 -12.87 -18.59 6.67
N ALA A 3 -11.80 -18.54 5.87
CA ALA A 3 -11.83 -18.01 4.52
C ALA A 3 -12.59 -18.92 3.55
N ALA A 4 -12.55 -20.24 3.73
CA ALA A 4 -13.31 -21.17 2.89
C ALA A 4 -14.81 -21.00 3.12
N ALA A 5 -15.24 -20.96 4.39
CA ALA A 5 -16.63 -20.73 4.75
C ALA A 5 -17.14 -19.35 4.28
N LEU A 6 -16.27 -18.34 4.25
CA LEU A 6 -16.60 -17.02 3.69
C LEU A 6 -16.88 -17.12 2.19
N LEU A 7 -16.01 -17.78 1.43
CA LEU A 7 -16.15 -17.97 -0.01
C LEU A 7 -17.42 -18.76 -0.37
N ASP A 8 -17.72 -19.82 0.38
CA ASP A 8 -18.95 -20.60 0.21
C ASP A 8 -20.20 -19.73 0.41
N ARG A 9 -20.22 -18.94 1.49
CA ARG A 9 -21.36 -18.05 1.80
C ARG A 9 -21.56 -16.97 0.73
N MET A 10 -20.49 -16.55 0.06
CA MET A 10 -20.53 -15.56 -1.02
C MET A 10 -20.71 -16.19 -2.40
N GLY A 11 -20.81 -17.52 -2.51
CA GLY A 11 -20.98 -18.22 -3.79
C GLY A 11 -19.74 -18.20 -4.67
N LEU A 12 -18.54 -18.03 -4.08
CA LEU A 12 -17.26 -17.86 -4.78
C LEU A 12 -16.36 -19.12 -4.71
N SER A 13 -16.83 -20.21 -4.12
CA SER A 13 -16.00 -21.41 -3.88
C SER A 13 -15.63 -22.21 -5.12
N GLY A 14 -16.26 -21.94 -6.27
CA GLY A 14 -15.91 -22.56 -7.56
C GLY A 14 -14.74 -21.91 -8.29
N HIS A 15 -14.16 -20.83 -7.75
CA HIS A 15 -13.06 -20.11 -8.38
C HIS A 15 -11.72 -20.37 -7.66
N PRO A 16 -10.59 -20.39 -8.40
CA PRO A 16 -9.28 -20.44 -7.77
C PRO A 16 -9.14 -19.25 -6.80
N SER A 17 -8.66 -19.52 -5.59
CA SER A 17 -8.66 -18.52 -4.53
C SER A 17 -7.61 -18.78 -3.46
N GLY A 18 -7.23 -17.73 -2.75
CA GLY A 18 -6.26 -17.82 -1.67
C GLY A 18 -6.27 -16.62 -0.73
N ILE A 19 -5.57 -16.79 0.39
CA ILE A 19 -5.31 -15.72 1.37
C ILE A 19 -3.98 -15.08 1.01
N ALA A 20 -3.99 -13.78 0.78
CA ALA A 20 -2.80 -12.99 0.45
C ALA A 20 -2.32 -12.14 1.65
N GLY A 21 -1.20 -11.45 1.44
CA GLY A 21 -0.67 -10.48 2.40
C GLY A 21 -0.18 -11.10 3.71
N CYS A 22 -0.36 -10.37 4.82
CA CYS A 22 0.30 -10.69 6.09
C CYS A 22 -0.16 -12.03 6.68
N ARG A 23 -1.42 -12.41 6.45
CA ARG A 23 -1.99 -13.67 6.97
C ARG A 23 -1.41 -14.89 6.29
N ALA A 24 -1.08 -14.81 5.00
CA ALA A 24 -0.41 -15.88 4.28
C ALA A 24 1.02 -16.14 4.82
N SER A 25 1.71 -15.09 5.24
CA SER A 25 3.11 -15.17 5.71
C SER A 25 3.28 -15.63 7.17
N GLY A 26 2.18 -15.80 7.92
CA GLY A 26 2.23 -16.06 9.36
C GLY A 26 2.67 -14.87 10.23
N ALA A 27 3.01 -13.72 9.64
CA ALA A 27 3.41 -12.49 10.34
C ALA A 27 2.23 -11.58 10.69
N ALA A 28 0.99 -12.05 10.52
CA ALA A 28 -0.20 -11.24 10.72
C ALA A 28 -0.37 -10.77 12.17
N ARG A 29 -0.68 -9.49 12.32
CA ARG A 29 -1.17 -8.89 13.56
C ARG A 29 -2.70 -8.91 13.59
N PRO A 30 -3.32 -8.77 14.77
CA PRO A 30 -4.78 -8.62 14.88
C PRO A 30 -5.37 -7.51 13.99
N ALA A 31 -4.58 -6.47 13.71
CA ALA A 31 -4.96 -5.34 12.87
C ALA A 31 -4.84 -5.60 11.35
N CYS A 32 -4.25 -6.73 10.92
CA CYS A 32 -4.13 -7.07 9.50
C CYS A 32 -5.45 -7.62 8.96
N ASP A 33 -5.85 -7.14 7.77
CA ASP A 33 -7.07 -7.58 7.10
C ASP A 33 -6.91 -9.02 6.66
N LEU A 34 -8.03 -9.69 6.51
CA LEU A 34 -8.11 -10.92 5.74
C LEU A 34 -8.33 -10.54 4.29
N ASP A 35 -7.22 -10.40 3.54
CA ASP A 35 -7.25 -10.21 2.10
C ASP A 35 -7.43 -11.58 1.41
N VAL A 36 -8.67 -11.88 1.01
CA VAL A 36 -8.97 -13.05 0.18
C VAL A 36 -8.95 -12.62 -1.27
N VAL A 37 -8.22 -13.34 -2.12
CA VAL A 37 -8.17 -13.10 -3.56
C VAL A 37 -8.90 -14.23 -4.27
N VAL A 38 -9.84 -13.86 -5.14
CA VAL A 38 -10.63 -14.78 -5.96
C VAL A 38 -10.30 -14.51 -7.43
N PHE A 39 -9.92 -15.56 -8.15
CA PHE A 39 -9.50 -15.48 -9.55
C PHE A 39 -10.67 -15.85 -10.47
N ASP A 40 -11.63 -14.94 -10.57
CA ASP A 40 -12.84 -15.06 -11.39
C ASP A 40 -12.79 -14.23 -12.70
N GLY A 41 -11.67 -13.54 -12.95
CA GLY A 41 -11.48 -12.67 -14.11
C GLY A 41 -11.88 -11.21 -13.88
N GLY A 42 -12.40 -10.85 -12.70
CA GLY A 42 -12.70 -9.47 -12.32
C GLY A 42 -11.47 -8.68 -11.85
N ASP A 43 -11.68 -7.40 -11.51
CA ASP A 43 -10.64 -6.49 -11.02
C ASP A 43 -11.09 -5.58 -9.85
N GLY A 44 -12.26 -5.88 -9.26
CA GLY A 44 -12.88 -5.14 -8.17
C GLY A 44 -12.62 -5.73 -6.78
N PHE A 45 -13.44 -5.31 -5.81
CA PHE A 45 -13.41 -5.85 -4.45
C PHE A 45 -14.80 -5.82 -3.81
N GLU A 46 -14.99 -6.67 -2.81
CA GLU A 46 -16.15 -6.71 -1.93
C GLU A 46 -15.69 -6.63 -0.48
N GLU A 47 -16.31 -5.76 0.31
CA GLU A 47 -16.03 -5.64 1.75
C GLU A 47 -17.06 -6.45 2.53
N VAL A 48 -16.58 -7.26 3.47
CA VAL A 48 -17.45 -8.12 4.26
C VAL A 48 -18.09 -7.30 5.39
N PRO A 49 -19.43 -7.22 5.48
CA PRO A 49 -20.11 -6.38 6.47
C PRO A 49 -19.74 -6.68 7.94
N ASP A 50 -19.40 -7.95 8.24
CA ASP A 50 -19.19 -8.46 9.60
C ASP A 50 -17.70 -8.68 9.97
N GLY A 51 -16.75 -8.05 9.28
CA GLY A 51 -15.35 -8.15 9.69
C GLY A 51 -14.33 -7.48 8.78
N PRO A 52 -13.04 -7.44 9.20
CA PRO A 52 -11.96 -6.80 8.45
C PRO A 52 -11.48 -7.69 7.30
N ALA A 53 -12.41 -8.21 6.50
CA ALA A 53 -12.12 -9.04 5.34
C ALA A 53 -12.47 -8.28 4.07
N VAL A 54 -11.55 -8.31 3.12
CA VAL A 54 -11.74 -7.75 1.78
C VAL A 54 -11.56 -8.91 0.82
N ILE A 55 -12.58 -9.15 0.01
CA ILE A 55 -12.48 -10.05 -1.14
C ILE A 55 -12.04 -9.22 -2.33
N ARG A 56 -10.96 -9.64 -2.99
CA ARG A 56 -10.43 -9.00 -4.19
C ARG A 56 -10.63 -9.92 -5.37
N HIS A 57 -11.23 -9.38 -6.42
CA HIS A 57 -11.39 -10.07 -7.68
C HIS A 57 -10.14 -9.85 -8.51
N ALA A 58 -9.67 -10.93 -9.13
CA ALA A 58 -8.44 -10.95 -9.88
C ALA A 58 -8.57 -11.82 -11.12
N SER A 59 -7.62 -11.63 -12.05
CA SER A 59 -7.46 -12.48 -13.21
C SER A 59 -6.16 -13.27 -13.14
N LEU A 60 -6.20 -14.53 -13.58
CA LEU A 60 -5.00 -15.34 -13.78
C LEU A 60 -4.08 -14.80 -14.89
N SER A 61 -4.58 -13.86 -15.69
CA SER A 61 -3.83 -13.12 -16.72
C SER A 61 -3.19 -11.81 -16.23
N GLU A 62 -3.20 -11.53 -14.93
CA GLU A 62 -2.58 -10.33 -14.35
C GLU A 62 -1.12 -10.16 -14.78
N ALA A 63 -0.73 -8.93 -15.09
CA ALA A 63 0.59 -8.57 -15.60
C ALA A 63 1.26 -7.43 -14.82
N LEU A 64 0.51 -6.70 -13.99
CA LEU A 64 1.02 -5.57 -13.21
C LEU A 64 1.93 -6.08 -12.08
N PRO A 65 3.21 -5.67 -12.04
CA PRO A 65 4.17 -6.19 -11.05
C PRO A 65 3.73 -5.98 -9.59
N ALA A 66 3.13 -4.82 -9.28
CA ALA A 66 2.65 -4.53 -7.94
C ALA A 66 1.55 -5.48 -7.46
N ARG A 67 0.62 -5.88 -8.36
CA ARG A 67 -0.44 -6.84 -8.04
C ARG A 67 0.10 -8.26 -7.94
N LEU A 68 0.98 -8.65 -8.87
CA LEU A 68 1.64 -9.96 -8.83
C LEU A 68 2.47 -10.15 -7.55
N LEU A 69 3.20 -9.12 -7.10
CA LEU A 69 3.91 -9.15 -5.81
C LEU A 69 2.95 -9.28 -4.62
N GLY A 70 1.72 -8.78 -4.74
CA GLY A 70 0.67 -8.98 -3.73
C GLY A 70 0.18 -10.42 -3.62
N TYR A 71 0.35 -11.24 -4.67
CA TYR A 71 0.04 -12.67 -4.65
C TYR A 71 1.23 -13.54 -4.23
N ASP A 72 2.43 -12.96 -4.08
CA ASP A 72 3.61 -13.72 -3.69
C ASP A 72 3.42 -14.37 -2.31
N GLY A 73 3.72 -15.67 -2.19
CA GLY A 73 3.53 -16.43 -0.96
C GLY A 73 2.08 -16.62 -0.52
N MET A 74 1.09 -16.38 -1.40
CA MET A 74 -0.33 -16.58 -1.11
C MET A 74 -0.62 -18.03 -0.69
N GLU A 75 -1.45 -18.19 0.35
CA GLU A 75 -1.95 -19.48 0.79
C GLU A 75 -3.17 -19.88 -0.04
N VAL A 76 -3.06 -20.96 -0.81
CA VAL A 76 -4.14 -21.42 -1.70
C VAL A 76 -5.24 -22.09 -0.88
N ILE A 77 -6.48 -21.60 -1.04
CA ILE A 77 -7.69 -22.19 -0.45
C ILE A 77 -8.30 -23.19 -1.46
N HIS A 78 -8.48 -22.77 -2.71
CA HIS A 78 -9.10 -23.56 -3.77
C HIS A 78 -8.32 -23.39 -5.08
N ASP A 79 -8.02 -24.49 -5.78
CA ASP A 79 -7.29 -24.51 -7.07
C ASP A 79 -7.38 -25.90 -7.72
N GLU A 80 -8.57 -26.32 -8.15
CA GLU A 80 -8.78 -27.65 -8.73
C GLU A 80 -7.97 -27.86 -10.03
N ALA A 81 -7.91 -26.84 -10.88
CA ALA A 81 -7.24 -26.87 -12.18
C ALA A 81 -5.73 -26.60 -12.12
N TRP A 82 -5.17 -26.34 -10.92
CA TRP A 82 -3.76 -26.02 -10.68
C TRP A 82 -3.25 -24.71 -11.30
N GLU A 83 -4.14 -23.92 -11.92
CA GLU A 83 -3.78 -22.70 -12.63
C GLU A 83 -3.22 -21.63 -11.69
N LEU A 84 -3.78 -21.54 -10.48
CA LEU A 84 -3.31 -20.59 -9.48
C LEU A 84 -1.92 -20.98 -8.98
N ARG A 85 -1.67 -22.25 -8.67
CA ARG A 85 -0.33 -22.74 -8.33
C ARG A 85 0.69 -22.51 -9.44
N MET A 86 0.29 -22.65 -10.71
CA MET A 86 1.16 -22.31 -11.84
C MET A 86 1.48 -20.82 -11.90
N LEU A 87 0.48 -19.94 -11.67
CA LEU A 87 0.71 -18.49 -11.57
C LEU A 87 1.68 -18.17 -10.43
N LEU A 88 1.45 -18.69 -9.22
CA LEU A 88 2.30 -18.46 -8.06
C LEU A 88 3.74 -18.94 -8.28
N SER A 89 3.92 -20.08 -8.95
CA SER A 89 5.26 -20.58 -9.34
C SER A 89 5.99 -19.60 -10.27
N ARG A 90 5.28 -19.05 -11.29
CA ARG A 90 5.84 -18.03 -12.19
C ARG A 90 6.19 -16.74 -11.46
N ILE A 91 5.34 -16.30 -10.52
CA ILE A 91 5.61 -15.12 -9.68
C ILE A 91 6.88 -15.35 -8.87
N ARG A 92 6.99 -16.49 -8.17
CA ARG A 92 8.17 -16.83 -7.38
C ARG A 92 9.46 -16.83 -8.20
N ALA A 93 9.43 -17.42 -9.40
CA ALA A 93 10.58 -17.45 -10.31
C ALA A 93 10.98 -16.04 -10.81
N ARG A 94 10.01 -15.15 -11.02
CA ARG A 94 10.23 -13.78 -11.52
C ARG A 94 10.33 -12.73 -10.42
N ARG A 95 10.22 -13.12 -9.14
CA ARG A 95 10.14 -12.22 -7.99
C ARG A 95 11.24 -11.14 -7.97
N PRO A 96 12.53 -11.43 -8.19
CA PRO A 96 13.56 -10.40 -8.21
C PRO A 96 13.32 -9.33 -9.28
N LEU A 97 12.88 -9.73 -10.48
CA LEU A 97 12.57 -8.81 -11.58
C LEU A 97 11.33 -7.97 -11.24
N LEU A 98 10.28 -8.59 -10.70
CA LEU A 98 9.06 -7.88 -10.28
C LEU A 98 9.36 -6.81 -9.23
N LEU A 99 10.28 -7.08 -8.29
CA LEU A 99 10.71 -6.12 -7.29
C LEU A 99 11.47 -4.93 -7.90
N VAL A 100 12.36 -5.19 -8.87
CA VAL A 100 13.08 -4.12 -9.59
C VAL A 100 12.09 -3.25 -10.37
N ASP A 101 11.14 -3.85 -11.09
CA ASP A 101 10.13 -3.12 -11.84
C ASP A 101 9.22 -2.31 -10.92
N HIS A 102 8.80 -2.88 -9.80
CA HIS A 102 8.02 -2.19 -8.77
C HIS A 102 8.80 -1.01 -8.18
N ALA A 103 10.06 -1.20 -7.81
CA ALA A 103 10.91 -0.14 -7.27
C ALA A 103 11.05 1.03 -8.27
N ARG A 104 11.36 0.72 -9.53
CA ARG A 104 11.46 1.74 -10.59
C ARG A 104 10.16 2.51 -10.76
N ARG A 105 9.03 1.81 -10.81
CA ARG A 105 7.71 2.45 -10.89
C ARG A 105 7.47 3.40 -9.71
N CYS A 106 7.72 2.95 -8.49
CA CYS A 106 7.57 3.78 -7.29
C CYS A 106 8.44 5.04 -7.36
N LEU A 107 9.70 4.92 -7.79
CA LEU A 107 10.61 6.07 -7.92
C LEU A 107 10.12 7.08 -8.95
N VAL A 108 9.64 6.61 -10.11
CA VAL A 108 9.10 7.49 -11.16
C VAL A 108 7.84 8.21 -10.67
N GLU A 109 6.89 7.48 -10.05
CA GLU A 109 5.69 8.09 -9.50
C GLU A 109 6.02 9.08 -8.36
N ALA A 110 7.04 8.78 -7.53
CA ALA A 110 7.48 9.66 -6.46
C ALA A 110 8.02 10.99 -7.00
N LEU A 111 8.80 10.96 -8.10
CA LEU A 111 9.29 12.16 -8.77
C LEU A 111 8.15 13.00 -9.34
N VAL A 112 7.11 12.38 -9.91
CA VAL A 112 5.91 13.10 -10.35
C VAL A 112 5.22 13.79 -9.16
N CYS A 113 5.07 13.10 -8.02
CA CYS A 113 4.54 13.71 -6.80
C CYS A 113 5.41 14.89 -6.33
N CYS A 114 6.74 14.78 -6.39
CA CYS A 114 7.64 15.90 -6.02
C CYS A 114 7.44 17.12 -6.92
N GLN A 115 7.11 16.94 -8.21
CA GLN A 115 6.77 18.05 -9.10
C GLN A 115 5.42 18.69 -8.73
N GLN A 116 4.43 17.87 -8.37
CA GLN A 116 3.12 18.35 -7.91
C GLN A 116 3.18 19.08 -6.56
N ALA A 117 4.27 18.91 -5.80
CA ALA A 117 4.48 19.58 -4.53
C ALA A 117 4.54 21.12 -4.63
N ALA A 118 4.70 21.68 -5.83
CA ALA A 118 4.59 23.11 -6.08
C ALA A 118 3.15 23.65 -5.93
N SER A 119 2.14 22.77 -5.79
CA SER A 119 0.76 23.16 -5.53
C SER A 119 0.62 23.88 -4.17
N PRO A 120 0.06 25.11 -4.12
CA PRO A 120 -0.06 25.88 -2.88
C PRO A 120 -0.85 25.16 -1.77
N ASP A 121 -1.93 24.46 -2.15
CA ASP A 121 -2.87 23.88 -1.19
C ASP A 121 -2.58 22.41 -0.88
N LEU A 122 -1.90 21.70 -1.79
CA LEU A 122 -1.69 20.25 -1.70
C LEU A 122 -0.20 19.86 -1.67
N GLY A 123 0.72 20.82 -1.61
CA GLY A 123 2.15 20.55 -1.70
C GLY A 123 2.63 19.51 -0.69
N SER A 124 2.23 19.65 0.57
CA SER A 124 2.57 18.70 1.64
C SER A 124 1.93 17.32 1.45
N CYS A 125 0.70 17.26 0.90
CA CYS A 125 0.05 16.00 0.55
C CYS A 125 0.86 15.22 -0.49
N TRP A 126 1.34 15.92 -1.52
CA TRP A 126 2.16 15.35 -2.58
C TRP A 126 3.53 14.87 -2.07
N ILE A 127 4.16 15.62 -1.17
CA ILE A 127 5.43 15.22 -0.54
C ILE A 127 5.26 13.92 0.27
N LYS A 128 4.15 13.79 1.01
CA LYS A 128 3.86 12.56 1.77
C LYS A 128 3.58 11.38 0.85
N ALA A 129 2.85 11.59 -0.25
CA ALA A 129 2.68 10.56 -1.27
C ALA A 129 4.00 10.14 -1.92
N ALA A 130 4.87 11.09 -2.26
CA ALA A 130 6.22 10.82 -2.75
C ALA A 130 7.03 9.99 -1.74
N SER A 131 6.93 10.31 -0.46
CA SER A 131 7.63 9.60 0.62
C SER A 131 7.11 8.18 0.82
N CYS A 132 5.79 7.95 0.71
CA CYS A 132 5.21 6.61 0.73
C CYS A 132 5.68 5.77 -0.48
N LEU A 133 5.78 6.38 -1.66
CA LEU A 133 6.30 5.71 -2.85
C LEU A 133 7.79 5.39 -2.71
N LEU A 134 8.61 6.31 -2.19
CA LEU A 134 10.02 6.08 -1.87
C LEU A 134 10.17 4.92 -0.86
N ALA A 135 9.32 4.85 0.17
CA ALA A 135 9.29 3.73 1.10
C ALA A 135 9.09 2.38 0.38
N GLY A 136 8.15 2.34 -0.57
CA GLY A 136 7.92 1.15 -1.41
C GLY A 136 9.15 0.75 -2.21
N ALA A 137 9.85 1.71 -2.82
CA ALA A 137 11.08 1.45 -3.56
C ALA A 137 12.23 0.94 -2.66
N VAL A 138 12.38 1.50 -1.45
CA VAL A 138 13.38 1.04 -0.47
C VAL A 138 13.09 -0.39 -0.01
N CYS A 139 11.83 -0.69 0.35
CA CYS A 139 11.40 -2.04 0.72
C CYS A 139 11.66 -3.05 -0.41
N ALA A 140 11.30 -2.70 -1.65
CA ALA A 140 11.49 -3.57 -2.80
C ALA A 140 12.98 -3.85 -3.07
N ARG A 141 13.86 -2.86 -2.91
CA ARG A 141 15.31 -3.03 -2.99
C ARG A 141 15.85 -3.95 -1.89
N GLY A 142 15.26 -3.89 -0.69
CA GLY A 142 15.50 -4.83 0.40
C GLY A 142 14.89 -6.22 0.21
N SER A 143 14.31 -6.52 -0.97
CA SER A 143 13.59 -7.75 -1.28
C SER A 143 12.34 -8.01 -0.43
N LEU A 144 11.78 -6.96 0.17
CA LEU A 144 10.57 -7.01 0.98
C LEU A 144 9.35 -6.67 0.11
N ALA A 145 8.29 -7.46 0.27
CA ALA A 145 7.02 -7.19 -0.40
C ALA A 145 6.35 -5.95 0.21
N PRO A 146 5.68 -5.11 -0.60
CA PRO A 146 4.94 -3.98 -0.10
C PRO A 146 3.73 -4.45 0.72
N GLY A 147 3.56 -3.91 1.92
CA GLY A 147 2.39 -4.17 2.77
C GLY A 147 2.08 -2.95 3.63
N PRO A 148 0.89 -2.33 3.50
CA PRO A 148 0.62 -1.02 4.10
C PRO A 148 0.76 -1.03 5.62
N SER A 149 0.32 -2.09 6.29
CA SER A 149 0.31 -2.22 7.76
C SER A 149 1.69 -2.48 8.38
N HIS A 150 2.69 -2.90 7.60
CA HIS A 150 4.04 -3.20 8.08
C HIS A 150 5.11 -2.33 7.41
N THR A 151 4.72 -1.27 6.71
CA THR A 151 5.63 -0.42 5.94
C THR A 151 6.79 0.10 6.79
N LEU A 152 6.52 0.59 8.00
CA LEU A 152 7.56 1.16 8.87
C LEU A 152 8.50 0.10 9.42
N GLU A 153 7.98 -1.07 9.79
CA GLU A 153 8.76 -2.22 10.22
C GLU A 153 9.65 -2.76 9.09
N ALA A 154 9.08 -2.95 7.89
CA ALA A 154 9.80 -3.37 6.70
C ALA A 154 10.91 -2.37 6.33
N LEU A 155 10.60 -1.07 6.39
CA LEU A 155 11.57 -0.03 6.12
C LEU A 155 12.75 -0.09 7.11
N ARG A 156 12.48 -0.28 8.40
CA ARG A 156 13.53 -0.41 9.44
C ARG A 156 14.39 -1.65 9.24
N SER A 157 13.82 -2.77 8.78
CA SER A 157 14.57 -4.01 8.59
C SER A 157 15.47 -4.01 7.36
N THR A 158 15.26 -3.09 6.40
CA THR A 158 16.17 -2.96 5.23
C THR A 158 17.57 -2.51 5.60
N GLY A 159 17.76 -1.83 6.74
CA GLY A 159 19.02 -1.16 7.09
C GLY A 159 19.38 0.01 6.17
N ASP A 160 18.45 0.46 5.33
CA ASP A 160 18.75 1.48 4.32
C ASP A 160 18.90 2.89 4.91
N PRO A 161 19.90 3.68 4.50
CA PRO A 161 20.06 5.05 4.99
C PRO A 161 18.84 5.95 4.67
N LEU A 162 18.08 5.65 3.61
CA LEU A 162 16.88 6.42 3.25
C LEU A 162 15.68 6.14 4.18
N ALA A 163 15.74 5.10 5.01
CA ALA A 163 14.70 4.84 6.01
C ALA A 163 14.50 6.04 6.96
N GLY A 164 15.60 6.71 7.34
CA GLY A 164 15.55 7.91 8.16
C GLY A 164 14.87 9.07 7.47
N LEU A 165 15.18 9.30 6.17
CA LEU A 165 14.52 10.32 5.36
C LEU A 165 13.01 10.08 5.29
N VAL A 166 12.59 8.87 4.87
CA VAL A 166 11.18 8.51 4.74
C VAL A 166 10.43 8.69 6.06
N ALA A 167 10.98 8.22 7.19
CA ALA A 167 10.33 8.34 8.49
C ALA A 167 10.16 9.81 8.93
N ARG A 168 11.16 10.66 8.65
CA ARG A 168 11.11 12.10 8.94
C ARG A 168 10.08 12.81 8.06
N THR A 169 10.13 12.62 6.75
CA THR A 169 9.23 13.32 5.81
C THR A 169 7.78 12.88 5.97
N LEU A 170 7.53 11.63 6.33
CA LEU A 170 6.17 11.21 6.71
C LEU A 170 5.72 11.91 8.00
N GLY A 171 6.61 12.10 8.98
CA GLY A 171 6.28 12.68 10.28
C GLY A 171 5.82 11.64 11.31
N ALA A 172 6.30 10.40 11.22
CA ALA A 172 5.82 9.27 12.03
C ALA A 172 5.95 9.47 13.56
N ALA A 173 6.82 10.39 14.00
CA ALA A 173 7.00 10.77 15.40
C ALA A 173 5.85 11.66 15.95
N ARG A 174 4.99 12.21 15.09
CA ARG A 174 3.89 13.12 15.49
C ARG A 174 2.63 12.38 15.94
N ALA A 175 2.63 11.05 15.90
CA ALA A 175 1.46 10.23 16.21
C ALA A 175 0.91 10.51 17.61
N THR A 176 -0.27 11.13 17.67
CA THR A 176 -1.05 11.27 18.92
C THR A 176 -2.42 10.64 18.73
N PRO A 177 -3.07 10.12 19.78
CA PRO A 177 -4.38 9.48 19.65
C PRO A 177 -5.45 10.35 18.96
N THR A 178 -5.47 11.65 19.27
CA THR A 178 -6.42 12.61 18.67
C THR A 178 -6.12 12.84 17.19
N LEU A 179 -4.85 12.92 16.81
CA LEU A 179 -4.40 13.03 15.42
C LEU A 179 -4.78 11.79 14.60
N LEU A 180 -4.47 10.60 15.11
CA LEU A 180 -4.75 9.36 14.40
C LEU A 180 -6.25 9.18 14.15
N ARG A 181 -7.09 9.52 15.13
CA ARG A 181 -8.55 9.46 14.99
C ARG A 181 -9.11 10.41 13.92
N ARG A 182 -8.56 11.62 13.77
CA ARG A 182 -9.00 12.53 12.71
C ARG A 182 -8.50 12.06 11.33
N MET A 183 -7.27 11.55 11.27
CA MET A 183 -6.68 11.03 10.04
C MET A 183 -7.44 9.80 9.57
N SER A 184 -7.79 8.85 10.45
CA SER A 184 -8.46 7.60 10.08
C SER A 184 -9.83 7.84 9.46
N ARG A 185 -10.66 8.71 10.05
CA ARG A 185 -11.96 9.08 9.49
C ARG A 185 -11.84 9.74 8.12
N SER A 186 -10.81 10.58 7.96
CA SER A 186 -10.57 11.27 6.69
C SER A 186 -10.03 10.31 5.62
N ALA A 187 -9.17 9.38 6.02
CA ALA A 187 -8.61 8.34 5.15
C ALA A 187 -9.69 7.35 4.67
N GLU A 188 -10.59 6.94 5.56
CA GLU A 188 -11.75 6.11 5.22
C GLU A 188 -12.63 6.80 4.17
N GLU A 189 -12.99 8.07 4.40
CA GLU A 189 -13.80 8.83 3.45
C GLU A 189 -13.08 9.06 2.11
N LEU A 190 -11.76 9.31 2.11
CA LEU A 190 -10.98 9.42 0.88
C LEU A 190 -10.95 8.11 0.10
N ALA A 191 -10.74 6.99 0.78
CA ALA A 191 -10.74 5.67 0.15
C ALA A 191 -12.10 5.37 -0.46
N ARG A 192 -13.20 5.73 0.21
CA ARG A 192 -14.56 5.65 -0.33
C ARG A 192 -14.73 6.48 -1.60
N ILE A 193 -14.29 7.75 -1.60
CA ILE A 193 -14.33 8.65 -2.77
C ILE A 193 -13.46 8.13 -3.93
N ALA A 194 -12.34 7.50 -3.61
CA ALA A 194 -11.40 6.90 -4.56
C ALA A 194 -11.88 5.56 -5.12
N GLY A 195 -12.98 4.99 -4.60
CA GLY A 195 -13.45 3.66 -4.99
C GLY A 195 -12.49 2.55 -4.54
N MET A 196 -11.95 2.67 -3.32
CA MET A 196 -10.98 1.75 -2.73
C MET A 196 -11.57 1.07 -1.48
N PRO A 197 -10.99 -0.05 -1.02
CA PRO A 197 -11.36 -0.64 0.27
C PRO A 197 -11.16 0.38 1.40
N HIS A 198 -12.17 0.54 2.24
CA HIS A 198 -12.25 1.59 3.25
C HIS A 198 -12.83 1.13 4.59
N ALA A 199 -13.73 0.14 4.62
CA ALA A 199 -14.47 -0.27 5.81
C ALA A 199 -13.57 -0.71 6.98
N SER A 200 -12.37 -1.24 6.70
CA SER A 200 -11.42 -1.68 7.73
C SER A 200 -10.51 -0.57 8.24
N ILE A 201 -10.46 0.61 7.61
CA ILE A 201 -9.44 1.64 7.89
C ILE A 201 -9.51 2.13 9.34
N CYS A 202 -10.70 2.51 9.82
CA CYS A 202 -10.88 2.98 11.19
C CYS A 202 -10.64 1.88 12.22
N ALA A 203 -11.21 0.69 12.03
CA ALA A 203 -11.02 -0.45 12.94
C ALA A 203 -9.54 -0.84 13.07
N ARG A 204 -8.80 -0.84 11.95
CA ARG A 204 -7.36 -1.09 11.95
C ARG A 204 -6.57 0.01 12.66
N SER A 205 -6.93 1.27 12.42
CA SER A 205 -6.32 2.41 13.12
C SER A 205 -6.47 2.28 14.64
N ASP A 206 -7.67 1.92 15.10
CA ASP A 206 -7.96 1.71 16.53
C ASP A 206 -7.16 0.52 17.09
N ALA A 207 -7.06 -0.59 16.35
CA ALA A 207 -6.27 -1.75 16.76
C ALA A 207 -4.78 -1.45 16.89
N LEU A 208 -4.19 -0.70 15.95
CA LEU A 208 -2.78 -0.26 16.02
C LEU A 208 -2.56 0.71 17.19
N ALA A 209 -3.49 1.64 17.41
CA ALA A 209 -3.41 2.57 18.54
C ALA A 209 -3.49 1.83 19.89
N ALA A 210 -4.40 0.86 20.03
CA ALA A 210 -4.51 0.03 21.23
C ALA A 210 -3.26 -0.82 21.48
N GLY A 211 -2.57 -1.25 20.42
CA GLY A 211 -1.30 -1.97 20.48
C GLY A 211 -0.07 -1.09 20.80
N SER A 212 -0.24 0.18 21.15
CA SER A 212 0.85 1.16 21.33
C SER A 212 1.70 1.37 20.06
N MET A 213 1.13 1.13 18.87
CA MET A 213 1.81 1.24 17.58
C MET A 213 1.45 2.54 16.87
N GLY A 214 1.59 3.67 17.58
CA GLY A 214 1.17 4.99 17.08
C GLY A 214 1.86 5.39 15.77
N SER A 215 3.17 5.18 15.67
CA SER A 215 3.93 5.50 14.44
C SER A 215 3.56 4.58 13.28
N ASP A 216 3.33 3.29 13.52
CA ASP A 216 2.88 2.36 12.48
C ASP A 216 1.47 2.73 11.99
N CYS A 217 0.57 3.11 12.91
CA CYS A 217 -0.76 3.64 12.57
C CYS A 217 -0.66 4.90 11.69
N TYR A 218 0.23 5.83 12.06
CA TYR A 218 0.44 7.05 11.30
C TYR A 218 0.92 6.77 9.87
N VAL A 219 1.92 5.89 9.72
CA VAL A 219 2.46 5.51 8.40
C VAL A 219 1.42 4.75 7.57
N TYR A 220 0.66 3.86 8.20
CA TYR A 220 -0.46 3.17 7.56
C TYR A 220 -1.47 4.16 6.98
N LEU A 221 -1.92 5.13 7.78
CA LEU A 221 -2.88 6.16 7.37
C LEU A 221 -2.33 7.05 6.25
N CYS A 222 -1.06 7.43 6.32
CA CYS A 222 -0.41 8.16 5.23
C CYS A 222 -0.38 7.34 3.94
N ARG A 223 -0.09 6.03 4.03
CA ARG A 223 -0.02 5.15 2.86
C ARG A 223 -1.37 5.02 2.16
N VAL A 224 -2.43 4.66 2.88
CA VAL A 224 -3.77 4.51 2.28
C VAL A 224 -4.31 5.82 1.71
N SER A 225 -4.03 6.95 2.40
CA SER A 225 -4.45 8.28 1.93
C SER A 225 -3.66 8.73 0.70
N SER A 226 -2.38 8.33 0.59
CA SER A 226 -1.56 8.61 -0.59
C SER A 226 -2.05 7.80 -1.81
N ASP A 227 -2.42 6.54 -1.61
CA ASP A 227 -2.97 5.72 -2.68
C ASP A 227 -4.32 6.30 -3.17
N ALA A 228 -5.16 6.79 -2.25
CA ALA A 228 -6.40 7.51 -2.59
C ALA A 228 -6.13 8.83 -3.31
N LEU A 229 -5.13 9.62 -2.89
CA LEU A 229 -4.70 10.84 -3.59
C LEU A 229 -4.31 10.54 -5.04
N LEU A 230 -3.46 9.53 -5.26
CA LEU A 230 -3.02 9.14 -6.60
C LEU A 230 -4.20 8.71 -7.49
N SER A 231 -5.18 7.99 -6.93
CA SER A 231 -6.41 7.62 -7.62
C SER A 231 -7.25 8.84 -8.01
N ILE A 232 -7.54 9.72 -7.04
CA ILE A 232 -8.39 10.90 -7.20
C ILE A 232 -7.76 11.95 -8.12
N SER A 233 -6.43 12.06 -8.12
CA SER A 233 -5.69 13.08 -8.89
C SER A 233 -5.90 13.05 -10.41
N ARG A 234 -6.43 11.93 -10.93
CA ARG A 234 -6.81 11.77 -12.33
C ARG A 234 -8.03 12.62 -12.72
N ASP A 235 -8.80 13.07 -11.74
CA ASP A 235 -9.96 13.94 -11.88
C ASP A 235 -9.70 15.27 -11.13
N PRO A 236 -9.38 16.36 -11.85
CA PRO A 236 -9.08 17.65 -11.23
C PRO A 236 -10.23 18.24 -10.41
N GLY A 237 -11.48 17.94 -10.76
CA GLY A 237 -12.66 18.38 -10.00
C GLY A 237 -12.72 17.68 -8.66
N ARG A 238 -12.64 16.35 -8.68
CA ARG A 238 -12.62 15.53 -7.47
C ARG A 238 -11.43 15.83 -6.57
N LEU A 239 -10.25 16.10 -7.14
CA LEU A 239 -9.06 16.50 -6.39
C LEU A 239 -9.27 17.82 -5.63
N ARG A 240 -9.89 18.81 -6.29
CA ARG A 240 -10.21 20.10 -5.66
C ARG A 240 -11.20 19.92 -4.51
N ASP A 241 -12.28 19.18 -4.74
CA ASP A 241 -13.33 18.94 -3.74
C ASP A 241 -12.81 18.17 -2.53
N SER A 242 -11.78 17.33 -2.73
CA SER A 242 -11.17 16.52 -1.68
C SER A 242 -10.04 17.22 -0.92
N SER A 243 -9.66 18.45 -1.26
CA SER A 243 -8.43 19.11 -0.76
C SER A 243 -8.36 19.20 0.78
N LYS A 244 -9.44 19.64 1.44
CA LYS A 244 -9.49 19.73 2.91
C LYS A 244 -9.40 18.35 3.58
N LEU A 245 -10.01 17.34 2.96
CA LEU A 245 -10.01 15.98 3.45
C LEU A 245 -8.61 15.36 3.32
N LEU A 246 -7.95 15.58 2.18
CA LEU A 246 -6.55 15.21 1.93
C LEU A 246 -5.61 15.85 2.96
N GLY A 247 -5.77 17.15 3.23
CA GLY A 247 -4.94 17.84 4.23
C GLY A 247 -5.09 17.24 5.63
N THR A 248 -6.30 16.80 6.00
CA THR A 248 -6.55 16.16 7.31
C THR A 248 -6.02 14.73 7.35
N ALA A 249 -6.26 13.94 6.29
CA ALA A 249 -5.89 12.53 6.22
C ALA A 249 -4.37 12.32 6.14
N LEU A 250 -3.67 13.20 5.42
CA LEU A 250 -2.22 13.18 5.30
C LEU A 250 -1.54 14.01 6.38
N ASP A 251 -2.28 14.75 7.21
CA ASP A 251 -1.70 15.64 8.23
C ASP A 251 -0.69 16.62 7.59
N ALA A 252 -1.17 17.28 6.55
CA ALA A 252 -0.43 18.22 5.73
C ALA A 252 -0.15 19.51 6.53
N GLU A 253 1.13 19.87 6.63
CA GLU A 253 1.57 21.12 7.21
C GLU A 253 2.25 22.00 6.14
N PRO A 254 2.11 23.34 6.23
CA PRO A 254 2.79 24.24 5.30
C PRO A 254 4.31 24.19 5.52
N GLY A 255 5.01 23.54 4.60
CA GLY A 255 6.47 23.44 4.59
C GLY A 255 6.95 22.65 3.37
N ALA A 256 7.53 23.32 2.38
CA ALA A 256 7.95 22.73 1.11
C ALA A 256 9.38 22.16 1.10
N ALA A 257 10.08 22.17 2.26
CA ALA A 257 11.51 21.90 2.33
C ALA A 257 11.92 20.45 2.00
N ASP A 258 10.98 19.50 1.99
CA ASP A 258 11.31 18.07 1.87
C ASP A 258 11.20 17.53 0.44
N ALA A 259 10.57 18.25 -0.51
CA ALA A 259 10.34 17.73 -1.86
C ALA A 259 11.64 17.50 -2.66
N ALA A 260 12.60 18.43 -2.54
CA ALA A 260 13.89 18.33 -3.22
C ALA A 260 14.73 17.17 -2.67
N GLU A 261 14.79 17.00 -1.34
CA GLU A 261 15.53 15.90 -0.71
C GLU A 261 14.96 14.53 -1.12
N VAL A 262 13.62 14.39 -1.18
CA VAL A 262 12.97 13.17 -1.67
C VAL A 262 13.26 12.94 -3.16
N ALA A 263 13.23 13.98 -3.98
CA ALA A 263 13.54 13.87 -5.41
C ALA A 263 14.99 13.45 -5.65
N ASP A 264 15.94 14.03 -4.92
CA ASP A 264 17.36 13.68 -5.00
C ASP A 264 17.60 12.22 -4.58
N ALA A 265 16.95 11.77 -3.51
CA ALA A 265 16.99 10.37 -3.09
C ALA A 265 16.45 9.43 -4.19
N CYS A 266 15.35 9.81 -4.85
CA CYS A 266 14.77 9.02 -5.93
C CYS A 266 15.73 8.93 -7.14
N ASN A 267 16.29 10.06 -7.55
CA ASN A 267 17.26 10.14 -8.65
C ASN A 267 18.52 9.31 -8.35
N GLY A 268 19.03 9.38 -7.13
CA GLY A 268 20.18 8.57 -6.67
C GLY A 268 19.91 7.08 -6.77
N MET A 269 18.72 6.62 -6.34
CA MET A 269 18.33 5.22 -6.47
C MET A 269 18.16 4.77 -7.94
N LEU A 270 17.57 5.61 -8.79
CA LEU A 270 17.42 5.32 -10.21
C LEU A 270 18.79 5.19 -10.90
N ALA A 271 19.71 6.12 -10.63
CA ALA A 271 21.07 6.09 -11.16
C ALA A 271 21.85 4.84 -10.70
N GLY A 272 21.72 4.45 -9.43
CA GLY A 272 22.33 3.23 -8.89
C GLY A 272 21.78 1.93 -9.50
N SER A 273 20.55 1.96 -10.03
CA SER A 273 19.91 0.81 -10.70
C SER A 273 20.29 0.62 -12.18
N ALA A 274 21.10 1.53 -12.73
CA ALA A 274 21.54 1.53 -14.13
C ALA A 274 22.97 0.98 -14.35
N GLY A 275 23.66 0.54 -13.28
CA GLY A 275 24.93 -0.17 -13.41
C GLY A 275 24.74 -1.61 -13.93
N PRO A 276 25.69 -2.18 -14.69
CA PRO A 276 25.55 -3.53 -15.24
C PRO A 276 25.47 -4.54 -14.10
N GLN A 277 24.29 -5.14 -13.90
CA GLN A 277 24.18 -6.35 -13.10
C GLN A 277 24.90 -7.45 -13.88
N ALA A 278 26.06 -7.86 -13.36
CA ALA A 278 26.79 -9.00 -13.89
C ALA A 278 25.91 -10.26 -13.79
N ILE A 279 25.97 -11.01 -14.89
CA ILE A 279 25.26 -12.25 -15.24
C ILE A 279 25.37 -13.31 -14.14
#